data_AF-A0A3D3JTZ3-F1
#
_entry.id   AF-A0A3D3JTZ3-F1
#
_cell.length_a   1.000
_cell.length_b   1.000
_cell.length_c   1.000
_cell.angle_alpha   90.00
_cell.angle_beta   90.00
_cell.angle_gamma   90.00
#
_symmetry.space_group_name_H-M   'P 1'
#
loop_
_entity.id
_entity.type
_entity.pdbx_description
1 polymer ?
#
loop_
_entity_poly.entity_id
_entity_poly.type
_entity_poly.pdbx_seq_one_letter_code
_entity_poly.pdbx_strand_id
1 'polypeptide(L)'
;MKAVWTLIKLAILIAVCYGGWSYYQSTQADEARAEELNKIYKLYSGEKWQESIDAYEAFWAKYPDAKNAGRDKVSQAYCHLAIAMYAAGTNTDPGYGRAIEKFLKAKEYGTLDVESEALLADCYTELKRYDEARKSIALVAAINPRRAALLRKGIELRKKRRR
;
A
#
# COMPACT_ATOMS: atom_id res chain seq x y z
N MET A 1 -29.39 39.68 -41.21
CA MET A 1 -28.86 40.03 -39.86
C MET A 1 -29.55 39.26 -38.73
N LYS A 2 -30.90 39.23 -38.61
CA LYS A 2 -31.61 38.48 -37.55
C LYS A 2 -31.27 36.98 -37.50
N ALA A 3 -31.27 36.30 -38.66
CA ALA A 3 -30.98 34.86 -38.73
C ALA A 3 -29.57 34.48 -38.23
N VAL A 4 -28.54 35.29 -38.55
CA VAL A 4 -27.16 35.08 -38.07
C VAL A 4 -27.09 35.20 -36.55
N TRP A 5 -27.79 36.17 -35.98
CA TRP A 5 -27.86 36.37 -34.53
C TRP A 5 -28.61 35.23 -33.82
N THR A 6 -29.65 34.68 -34.45
CA THR A 6 -30.36 33.50 -33.96
C THR A 6 -29.45 32.27 -33.96
N LEU A 7 -28.64 32.07 -35.00
CA LEU A 7 -27.69 30.95 -35.09
C LEU A 7 -26.57 31.06 -34.05
N ILE A 8 -26.02 32.26 -33.83
CA ILE A 8 -25.01 32.50 -32.78
C ILE A 8 -25.59 32.17 -31.40
N LYS A 9 -26.81 32.63 -31.09
CA LYS A 9 -27.49 32.31 -29.83
C LYS A 9 -27.74 30.82 -29.66
N LEU A 10 -28.15 30.13 -30.72
CA LEU A 10 -28.38 28.69 -30.69
C LEU A 10 -27.07 27.92 -30.41
N ALA A 11 -25.98 28.32 -31.06
CA ALA A 11 -24.66 27.71 -30.83
C ALA A 11 -24.17 27.90 -29.40
N ILE A 12 -24.35 29.10 -28.82
CA ILE A 12 -24.03 29.38 -27.40
C ILE A 12 -24.87 28.49 -26.48
N LEU A 13 -26.18 28.37 -26.74
CA LEU A 13 -27.08 27.53 -25.93
C LEU A 13 -26.63 26.06 -25.94
N ILE A 14 -26.33 25.52 -27.12
CA ILE A 14 -25.86 24.13 -27.27
C ILE A 14 -24.54 23.93 -26.51
N ALA A 15 -23.60 24.88 -26.61
CA ALA A 15 -22.33 24.79 -25.90
C ALA A 15 -22.51 24.80 -24.36
N VAL A 16 -23.41 25.63 -23.83
CA VAL A 16 -23.73 25.66 -22.39
C VAL A 16 -24.41 24.35 -21.96
N CYS A 17 -25.36 23.83 -22.73
CA CYS A 17 -26.01 22.55 -22.43
C CYS A 17 -25.02 21.38 -22.45
N TYR A 18 -24.13 21.32 -23.44
CA TYR A 18 -23.10 20.28 -23.53
C TYR A 18 -22.08 20.40 -22.38
N GLY A 19 -21.61 21.62 -22.09
CA GLY A 19 -20.72 21.87 -20.96
C GLY A 19 -21.33 21.47 -19.62
N GLY A 20 -22.61 21.83 -19.39
CA GLY A 20 -23.35 21.45 -18.20
C GLY A 20 -23.54 19.94 -18.08
N TRP A 21 -23.89 19.26 -19.18
CA TRP A 21 -24.00 17.80 -19.21
C TRP A 21 -22.66 17.12 -18.91
N SER A 22 -21.58 17.55 -19.58
CA SER A 22 -20.23 17.00 -19.39
C SER A 22 -19.77 17.18 -17.95
N TYR A 23 -20.01 18.36 -17.36
CA TYR A 23 -19.70 18.63 -15.96
C TYR A 23 -20.48 17.72 -15.02
N TYR A 24 -21.80 17.60 -15.22
CA TYR A 24 -22.65 16.70 -14.43
C TYR A 24 -22.21 15.22 -14.49
N GLN A 25 -21.81 14.74 -15.67
CA GLN A 25 -21.26 13.40 -15.80
C GLN A 25 -19.94 13.23 -15.05
N SER A 26 -19.07 14.23 -15.08
CA SER A 26 -17.80 14.19 -14.34
C SER A 26 -18.01 14.15 -12.83
N THR A 27 -18.95 14.94 -12.29
CA THR A 27 -19.26 14.93 -10.85
C THR A 27 -19.84 13.60 -10.40
N GLN A 28 -20.72 13.00 -11.20
CA GLN A 28 -21.27 11.67 -10.89
C GLN A 28 -20.18 10.57 -10.93
N ALA A 29 -19.22 10.68 -11.86
CA ALA A 29 -18.09 9.78 -11.90
C ALA A 29 -17.18 9.94 -10.66
N ASP A 30 -17.00 11.16 -10.14
CA ASP A 30 -16.25 11.42 -8.91
C ASP A 30 -16.94 10.84 -7.67
N GLU A 31 -18.26 11.02 -7.56
CA GLU A 31 -19.06 10.45 -6.46
C GLU A 31 -19.00 8.91 -6.46
N ALA A 32 -19.17 8.29 -7.63
CA ALA A 32 -19.08 6.83 -7.76
C ALA A 32 -17.69 6.30 -7.38
N ARG A 33 -16.62 7.01 -7.79
CA ARG A 33 -15.23 6.69 -7.40
C ARG A 33 -15.03 6.77 -5.88
N ALA A 34 -15.55 7.83 -5.25
CA ALA A 34 -15.45 8.02 -3.82
C ALA A 34 -16.23 6.93 -3.03
N GLU A 35 -17.41 6.55 -3.50
CA GLU A 35 -18.20 5.47 -2.89
C GLU A 35 -17.48 4.11 -2.97
N GLU A 36 -16.88 3.81 -4.13
CA GLU A 36 -16.09 2.59 -4.33
C GLU A 36 -14.88 2.57 -3.40
N LEU A 37 -14.11 3.67 -3.30
CA LEU A 37 -13.01 3.80 -2.34
C LEU A 37 -13.47 3.63 -0.89
N ASN A 38 -14.62 4.18 -0.51
CA ASN A 38 -15.17 4.01 0.83
C ASN A 38 -15.52 2.54 1.13
N LYS A 39 -16.02 1.79 0.15
CA LYS A 39 -16.26 0.34 0.30
C LYS A 39 -14.94 -0.43 0.48
N ILE A 40 -13.91 -0.07 -0.28
CA ILE A 40 -12.57 -0.68 -0.15
C ILE A 40 -11.98 -0.36 1.23
N TYR A 41 -12.11 0.90 1.69
CA TYR A 41 -11.65 1.30 3.01
C TYR A 41 -12.35 0.53 4.14
N LYS A 42 -13.63 0.16 3.99
CA LYS A 42 -14.32 -0.70 4.95
C LYS A 42 -13.70 -2.10 5.04
N LEU A 43 -13.25 -2.68 3.93
CA LEU A 43 -12.51 -3.95 3.93
C LEU A 43 -11.21 -3.81 4.72
N TYR A 44 -10.46 -2.73 4.48
CA TYR A 44 -9.24 -2.40 5.22
C TYR A 44 -9.51 -2.27 6.73
N SER A 45 -10.48 -1.43 7.12
CA SER A 45 -10.81 -1.24 8.55
C SER A 45 -11.38 -2.48 9.22
N GLY A 46 -11.96 -3.39 8.43
CA GLY A 46 -12.44 -4.70 8.88
C GLY A 46 -11.36 -5.76 8.92
N GLU A 47 -10.08 -5.39 8.80
CA GLU A 47 -8.90 -6.27 8.82
C GLU A 47 -8.89 -7.34 7.72
N LYS A 48 -9.67 -7.12 6.65
CA LYS A 48 -9.72 -8.01 5.50
C LYS A 48 -8.61 -7.64 4.52
N TRP A 49 -7.37 -7.83 4.96
CA TRP A 49 -6.19 -7.28 4.29
C TRP A 49 -6.06 -7.70 2.83
N GLN A 50 -6.23 -8.99 2.52
CA GLN A 50 -6.14 -9.48 1.15
C GLN A 50 -7.29 -8.97 0.27
N GLU A 51 -8.54 -9.06 0.76
CA GLU A 51 -9.71 -8.54 0.03
C GLU A 51 -9.57 -7.03 -0.24
N SER A 52 -9.01 -6.27 0.71
CA SER A 52 -8.75 -4.85 0.54
C SER A 52 -7.68 -4.59 -0.54
N ILE A 53 -6.60 -5.36 -0.58
CA ILE A 53 -5.54 -5.24 -1.59
C ILE A 53 -6.13 -5.51 -2.98
N ASP A 54 -6.82 -6.64 -3.14
CA ASP A 54 -7.40 -7.05 -4.41
C ASP A 54 -8.40 -6.00 -4.94
N ALA A 55 -9.18 -5.40 -4.03
CA ALA A 55 -10.13 -4.37 -4.38
C ALA A 55 -9.47 -3.03 -4.75
N TYR A 56 -8.35 -2.65 -4.09
CA TYR A 56 -7.55 -1.49 -4.53
C TYR A 56 -6.91 -1.71 -5.90
N GLU A 57 -6.36 -2.89 -6.17
CA GLU A 57 -5.79 -3.22 -7.48
C GLU A 57 -6.84 -3.18 -8.60
N ALA A 58 -8.04 -3.73 -8.33
CA ALA A 58 -9.17 -3.64 -9.25
C ALA A 58 -9.62 -2.18 -9.47
N PHE A 59 -9.66 -1.38 -8.41
CA PHE A 59 -9.98 0.05 -8.50
C PHE A 59 -8.98 0.80 -9.36
N TRP A 60 -7.67 0.58 -9.20
CA TRP A 60 -6.65 1.24 -10.03
C TRP A 60 -6.63 0.74 -11.48
N ALA A 61 -7.01 -0.51 -11.73
CA ALA A 61 -7.19 -1.02 -13.09
C ALA A 61 -8.36 -0.31 -13.80
N LYS A 62 -9.43 -0.02 -13.05
CA LYS A 62 -10.62 0.69 -13.54
C LYS A 62 -10.40 2.21 -13.67
N TYR A 63 -9.63 2.81 -12.75
CA TYR A 63 -9.31 4.24 -12.71
C TYR A 63 -7.79 4.46 -12.61
N PRO A 64 -7.06 4.36 -13.73
CA PRO A 64 -5.60 4.49 -13.74
C PRO A 64 -5.08 5.87 -13.30
N ASP A 65 -5.90 6.91 -13.47
CA ASP A 65 -5.63 8.29 -13.01
C ASP A 65 -5.63 8.39 -11.47
N ALA A 66 -6.29 7.46 -10.78
CA ALA A 66 -6.40 7.40 -9.32
C ALA A 66 -5.40 6.41 -8.67
N LYS A 67 -4.34 5.99 -9.36
CA LYS A 67 -3.38 4.95 -8.91
C LYS A 67 -2.73 5.19 -7.53
N ASN A 68 -2.74 6.43 -7.04
CA ASN A 68 -2.18 6.77 -5.73
C ASN A 68 -3.23 6.76 -4.60
N ALA A 69 -4.52 6.69 -4.91
CA ALA A 69 -5.59 6.67 -3.92
C ALA A 69 -5.53 5.37 -3.09
N GLY A 70 -5.34 5.50 -1.78
CA GLY A 70 -5.23 4.36 -0.86
C GLY A 70 -3.94 3.55 -0.99
N ARG A 71 -2.91 4.07 -1.67
CA ARG A 71 -1.62 3.38 -1.84
C ARG A 71 -0.93 3.08 -0.50
N ASP A 72 -1.05 3.99 0.46
CA ASP A 72 -0.57 3.81 1.83
C ASP A 72 -1.30 2.68 2.57
N LYS A 73 -2.59 2.50 2.29
CA LYS A 73 -3.43 1.43 2.85
C LYS A 73 -3.04 0.07 2.28
N VAL A 74 -2.76 -0.01 0.98
CA VAL A 74 -2.19 -1.24 0.38
C VAL A 74 -0.84 -1.59 0.99
N SER A 75 0.05 -0.60 1.16
CA SER A 75 1.31 -0.81 1.88
C SER A 75 1.09 -1.37 3.29
N GLN A 76 0.19 -0.77 4.06
CA GLN A 76 -0.13 -1.23 5.43
C GLN A 76 -0.77 -2.62 5.44
N ALA A 77 -1.69 -2.91 4.51
CA ALA A 77 -2.32 -4.22 4.40
C ALA A 77 -1.29 -5.33 4.12
N TYR A 78 -0.32 -5.07 3.24
CA TYR A 78 0.81 -6.00 3.04
C TYR A 78 1.66 -6.17 4.30
N CYS A 79 1.91 -5.11 5.07
CA CYS A 79 2.57 -5.23 6.38
C CYS A 79 1.78 -6.13 7.34
N HIS A 80 0.47 -5.96 7.45
CA HIS A 80 -0.37 -6.79 8.31
C HIS A 80 -0.33 -8.27 7.90
N LEU A 81 -0.41 -8.57 6.59
CA LEU A 81 -0.23 -9.93 6.09
C LEU A 81 1.17 -10.48 6.43
N ALA A 82 2.22 -9.66 6.28
CA ALA A 82 3.58 -10.05 6.62
C ALA A 82 3.75 -10.36 8.11
N ILE A 83 3.15 -9.55 8.99
CA ILE A 83 3.17 -9.74 10.44
C ILE A 83 2.46 -11.04 10.83
N ALA A 84 1.31 -11.34 10.23
CA ALA A 84 0.62 -12.61 10.45
C ALA A 84 1.47 -13.81 10.03
N MET A 85 2.16 -13.72 8.88
CA MET A 85 3.08 -14.76 8.40
C MET A 85 4.33 -14.90 9.29
N TYR A 86 4.84 -13.78 9.82
CA TYR A 86 5.93 -13.77 10.79
C TYR A 86 5.52 -14.47 12.09
N ALA A 87 4.33 -14.15 12.63
CA ALA A 87 3.81 -14.74 13.85
C ALA A 87 3.53 -16.25 13.69
N ALA A 88 3.11 -16.67 12.50
CA ALA A 88 2.97 -18.09 12.13
C ALA A 88 4.31 -18.79 11.83
N GLY A 89 5.42 -18.04 11.73
CA GLY A 89 6.73 -18.55 11.40
C GLY A 89 7.27 -19.50 12.47
N THR A 90 7.52 -20.75 12.09
CA THR A 90 8.28 -21.71 12.91
C THR A 90 9.63 -22.01 12.26
N ASN A 91 10.58 -22.58 13.01
CA ASN A 91 11.93 -22.93 12.52
C ASN A 91 11.94 -23.93 11.34
N THR A 92 10.78 -24.47 10.94
CA THR A 92 10.60 -25.46 9.88
C THR A 92 9.71 -24.98 8.74
N ASP A 93 9.14 -23.76 8.81
CA ASP A 93 8.14 -23.27 7.85
C ASP A 93 8.69 -22.11 6.97
N PRO A 94 8.25 -21.96 5.71
CA PRO A 94 8.53 -20.81 4.86
C PRO A 94 7.98 -19.47 5.38
N GLY A 95 7.36 -19.40 6.57
CA GLY A 95 6.75 -18.22 7.17
C GLY A 95 7.62 -16.96 7.09
N TYR A 96 8.90 -17.02 7.46
CA TYR A 96 9.81 -15.87 7.33
C TYR A 96 10.06 -15.46 5.87
N GLY A 97 10.14 -16.43 4.94
CA GLY A 97 10.31 -16.14 3.52
C GLY A 97 9.09 -15.44 2.92
N ARG A 98 7.88 -15.94 3.25
CA ARG A 98 6.62 -15.32 2.82
C ARG A 98 6.41 -13.95 3.48
N ALA A 99 6.77 -13.79 4.75
CA ALA A 99 6.73 -12.51 5.44
C ALA A 99 7.65 -11.49 4.76
N ILE A 100 8.89 -11.89 4.41
CA ILE A 100 9.81 -11.05 3.63
C ILE A 100 9.18 -10.62 2.31
N GLU A 101 8.58 -11.56 1.56
CA GLU A 101 7.91 -11.24 0.29
C GLU A 101 6.84 -10.15 0.48
N LYS A 102 5.99 -10.28 1.50
CA LYS A 102 4.93 -9.29 1.76
C LYS A 102 5.48 -7.96 2.26
N PHE A 103 6.50 -7.94 3.11
CA PHE A 103 7.17 -6.68 3.49
C PHE A 103 7.82 -5.98 2.30
N LEU A 104 8.43 -6.72 1.37
CA LEU A 104 9.01 -6.14 0.16
C LEU A 104 7.92 -5.61 -0.77
N LYS A 105 6.78 -6.31 -0.89
CA LYS A 105 5.61 -5.80 -1.60
C LYS A 105 5.10 -4.49 -0.99
N ALA A 106 5.00 -4.40 0.33
CA ALA A 106 4.64 -3.15 1.00
C ALA A 106 5.58 -1.99 0.60
N LYS A 107 6.90 -2.23 0.49
CA LYS A 107 7.88 -1.23 0.04
C LYS A 107 7.65 -0.72 -1.39
N GLU A 108 7.01 -1.50 -2.25
CA GLU A 108 6.62 -1.06 -3.59
C GLU A 108 5.50 0.00 -3.55
N TYR A 109 4.75 0.07 -2.45
CA TYR A 109 3.60 0.97 -2.26
C TYR A 109 3.87 2.13 -1.29
N GLY A 110 4.80 1.97 -0.35
CA GLY A 110 5.12 3.00 0.64
C GLY A 110 6.37 2.69 1.45
N THR A 111 6.67 3.55 2.41
CA THR A 111 7.74 3.28 3.38
C THR A 111 7.18 2.42 4.52
N LEU A 112 7.96 1.44 4.96
CA LEU A 112 7.62 0.66 6.14
C LEU A 112 7.75 1.52 7.41
N ASP A 113 6.86 1.29 8.37
CA ASP A 113 7.07 1.78 9.72
C ASP A 113 8.26 1.07 10.38
N VAL A 114 8.73 1.63 11.50
CA VAL A 114 9.93 1.16 12.19
C VAL A 114 9.81 -0.27 12.71
N GLU A 115 8.63 -0.72 13.11
CA GLU A 115 8.44 -2.09 13.60
C GLU A 115 8.30 -3.08 12.46
N SER A 116 7.66 -2.70 11.35
CA SER A 116 7.68 -3.47 10.11
C SER A 116 9.13 -3.68 9.60
N GLU A 117 9.99 -2.66 9.66
CA GLU A 117 11.43 -2.83 9.33
C GLU A 117 12.16 -3.72 10.34
N ALA A 118 11.83 -3.62 11.64
CA ALA A 118 12.43 -4.47 12.67
C ALA A 118 12.06 -5.96 12.46
N LEU A 119 10.80 -6.24 12.15
CA LEU A 119 10.33 -7.59 11.85
C LEU A 119 10.92 -8.13 10.56
N LEU A 120 11.10 -7.30 9.54
CA LEU A 120 11.81 -7.68 8.32
C LEU A 120 13.27 -8.06 8.62
N ALA A 121 13.95 -7.29 9.47
CA ALA A 121 15.30 -7.62 9.93
C ALA A 121 15.37 -8.94 10.72
N ASP A 122 14.38 -9.20 11.58
CA ASP A 122 14.26 -10.47 12.31
C ASP A 122 14.03 -11.64 11.34
N CYS A 123 13.15 -11.50 10.35
CA CYS A 123 12.95 -12.52 9.30
C CYS A 123 14.26 -12.86 8.58
N TYR A 124 15.00 -11.84 8.13
CA TYR A 124 16.30 -12.05 7.49
C TYR A 124 17.29 -12.72 8.43
N THR A 125 17.28 -12.35 9.70
CA THR A 125 18.16 -12.89 10.74
C THR A 125 17.89 -14.38 10.98
N GLU A 126 16.63 -14.81 11.02
CA GLU A 126 16.25 -16.21 11.15
C GLU A 126 16.63 -17.04 9.93
N LEU A 127 16.52 -16.45 8.73
CA LEU A 127 16.98 -17.07 7.48
C LEU A 127 18.49 -16.91 7.25
N LYS A 128 19.24 -16.37 8.22
CA LYS A 128 20.70 -16.14 8.16
C LYS A 128 21.17 -15.21 7.04
N ARG A 129 20.27 -14.38 6.52
CA ARG A 129 20.51 -13.34 5.52
C ARG A 129 21.01 -12.07 6.20
N TYR A 130 22.18 -12.16 6.82
CA TYR A 130 22.65 -11.15 7.77
C TYR A 130 22.96 -9.79 7.15
N ASP A 131 23.32 -9.74 5.86
CA ASP A 131 23.61 -8.47 5.19
C ASP A 131 22.33 -7.69 4.89
N GLU A 132 21.27 -8.38 4.47
CA GLU A 132 19.94 -7.78 4.34
C GLU A 132 19.36 -7.38 5.70
N ALA A 133 19.53 -8.22 6.73
CA ALA A 133 19.15 -7.86 8.09
C ALA A 133 19.82 -6.56 8.55
N ARG A 134 21.12 -6.40 8.31
CA ARG A 134 21.87 -5.18 8.65
C ARG A 134 21.34 -3.94 7.94
N LYS A 135 20.92 -4.06 6.67
CA LYS A 135 20.31 -2.95 5.91
C LYS A 135 19.01 -2.49 6.57
N SER A 136 18.11 -3.41 6.90
CA SER A 136 16.87 -3.06 7.62
C SER A 136 17.15 -2.51 9.03
N ILE A 137 18.12 -3.08 9.77
CA ILE A 137 18.54 -2.56 11.07
C ILE A 137 19.06 -1.13 10.99
N ALA A 138 19.74 -0.74 9.90
CA ALA A 138 20.21 0.63 9.71
C ALA A 138 19.04 1.62 9.61
N LEU A 139 17.96 1.23 8.92
CA LEU A 139 16.72 2.02 8.86
C LEU A 139 16.07 2.14 10.24
N VAL A 140 15.98 1.03 10.98
CA VAL A 140 15.49 1.04 12.37
C VAL A 140 16.37 1.94 13.26
N ALA A 141 17.70 1.90 13.08
CA ALA A 141 18.63 2.67 13.91
C ALA A 141 18.48 4.18 13.74
N ALA A 142 18.03 4.64 12.57
CA ALA A 142 17.79 6.07 12.32
C ALA A 142 16.66 6.65 13.18
N ILE A 143 15.71 5.80 13.61
CA ILE A 143 14.52 6.22 14.38
C ILE A 143 14.59 5.69 15.81
N ASN A 144 14.98 4.43 15.99
CA ASN A 144 15.06 3.73 17.27
C ASN A 144 16.40 2.98 17.43
N PRO A 145 17.48 3.68 17.84
CA PRO A 145 18.80 3.08 18.02
C PRO A 145 18.83 1.92 19.04
N ARG A 146 17.99 1.98 20.08
CA ARG A 146 17.91 0.95 21.11
C ARG A 146 17.34 -0.35 20.54
N ARG A 147 16.25 -0.27 19.76
CA ARG A 147 15.68 -1.42 19.04
C ARG A 147 16.72 -2.02 18.07
N ALA A 148 17.41 -1.18 17.31
CA ALA A 148 18.47 -1.63 16.40
C ALA A 148 19.61 -2.37 17.14
N ALA A 149 20.04 -1.89 18.30
CA ALA A 149 21.06 -2.56 19.10
C ALA A 149 20.63 -3.98 19.54
N LEU A 150 19.36 -4.15 19.90
CA LEU A 150 18.80 -5.47 20.25
C LEU A 150 18.82 -6.43 19.04
N LEU A 151 18.42 -5.95 17.86
CA LEU A 151 18.43 -6.73 16.62
C LEU A 151 19.87 -7.17 16.24
N ARG A 152 20.85 -6.26 16.35
CA ARG A 152 22.27 -6.60 16.12
C ARG A 152 22.76 -7.68 17.08
N LYS A 153 22.40 -7.59 18.36
CA LYS A 153 22.71 -8.63 19.35
C LYS A 153 22.05 -9.96 18.98
N GLY A 154 20.82 -9.92 18.46
CA GLY A 154 20.09 -11.08 17.96
C GLY A 154 20.80 -11.82 16.82
N ILE A 155 21.44 -11.09 15.90
CA ILE A 155 22.29 -11.67 14.84
C ILE A 155 23.48 -12.41 15.46
N GLU A 156 24.20 -11.78 16.38
CA GLU A 156 25.42 -12.35 16.97
C GLU A 156 25.13 -13.61 17.79
N LEU A 157 24.00 -13.65 18.52
CA LEU A 157 23.57 -14.85 19.24
C LEU A 157 23.26 -16.02 18.29
N ARG A 158 22.58 -15.77 17.18
CA ARG A 158 22.25 -16.82 16.19
C ARG A 158 23.47 -17.36 15.45
N LYS A 159 24.48 -16.52 15.19
CA LYS A 159 25.77 -16.98 14.66
C LYS A 159 26.50 -17.93 15.61
N LYS A 160 26.42 -17.67 16.94
CA LYS A 160 27.08 -18.49 17.96
C LYS A 160 26.38 -19.82 18.22
N ARG A 161 25.04 -19.87 18.15
CA ARG A 161 24.23 -21.06 18.50
C ARG A 161 24.42 -22.28 17.57
N ARG A 162 25.25 -22.17 16.53
CA ARG A 162 25.56 -23.25 15.57
C ARG A 162 27.07 -23.44 15.33
N ARG A 163 27.93 -22.91 16.20
CA ARG A 163 29.33 -23.33 16.33
C ARG A 163 29.41 -24.33 17.47
#